data_AF-A0A1S4C9X9-F1
#
_entry.id   AF-A0A1S4C9X9-F1
#
_cell.length_a   1.000
_cell.length_b   1.000
_cell.length_c   1.000
_cell.angle_alpha   90.00
_cell.angle_beta   90.00
_cell.angle_gamma   90.00
#
_symmetry.space_group_name_H-M   'P 1'
#
loop_
_entity.id
_entity.type
_entity.pdbx_description
1 polymer ?
#
loop_
_entity_poly.entity_id
_entity_poly.type
_entity_poly.pdbx_seq_one_letter_code
_entity_poly.pdbx_strand_id
1 'polypeptide(L)'
;MHLALETLLDKFPYPLLGLKVSLRIQEHLLRRYHLWTITDYESRCVRRKDLLEKLENEVPQGVIRYSSKVVSIEESGPMKVVHLADGSIIRTKALIGCDGVNSVVANWLGLQKPVNSGRSAIRGFVEYPDKHGYQPKFHAFFGGGARFGFLPSDEKSLYWFCTFTPSVVHFDGNAEQDPIKLKQFVLNKASNMSKELSAVVERTTLDSISCAQLKLRLPWNVLTGNILKNNVCVVGDALHPMTPDLGQGGCSALEDSVVIAKCLGEALVKPIKDRGVGQEDEDEFNKIKKGLEKYAKERRWRSFTFISAAYLSGFIQESGSKVISFLRERFLAGVTIAVTLRMANYDCGKLTVS
;
A
#
# COMPACT_ATOMS: atom_id res chain seq x y z
N MET A 1 -12.63 -12.07 -3.04
CA MET A 1 -11.50 -11.53 -2.25
C MET A 1 -11.57 -11.97 -0.79
N HIS A 2 -12.69 -11.74 -0.09
CA HIS A 2 -12.87 -12.11 1.32
C HIS A 2 -12.47 -13.57 1.63
N LEU A 3 -13.07 -14.55 0.95
CA LEU A 3 -12.82 -15.97 1.21
C LEU A 3 -11.36 -16.41 0.97
N ALA A 4 -10.73 -15.91 -0.09
CA ALA A 4 -9.35 -16.25 -0.43
C ALA A 4 -8.33 -15.61 0.54
N LEU A 5 -8.58 -14.36 0.96
CA LEU A 5 -7.76 -13.72 1.98
C LEU A 5 -7.99 -14.35 3.36
N GLU A 6 -9.21 -14.71 3.73
CA GLU A 6 -9.47 -15.45 4.98
C GLU A 6 -8.73 -16.78 5.03
N THR A 7 -8.82 -17.56 3.95
CA THR A 7 -8.07 -18.83 3.83
C THR A 7 -6.56 -18.62 3.92
N LEU A 8 -6.04 -17.50 3.40
CA LEU A 8 -4.63 -17.13 3.53
C LEU A 8 -4.27 -16.72 4.96
N LEU A 9 -5.16 -15.99 5.64
CA LEU A 9 -4.97 -15.54 7.02
C LEU A 9 -4.91 -16.73 8.00
N ASP A 10 -5.67 -17.80 7.74
CA ASP A 10 -5.63 -19.03 8.54
C ASP A 10 -4.31 -19.81 8.40
N LYS A 11 -3.52 -19.52 7.36
CA LYS A 11 -2.22 -20.17 7.12
C LYS A 11 -1.05 -19.49 7.85
N PHE A 12 -1.28 -18.42 8.61
CA PHE A 12 -0.22 -17.74 9.38
C PHE A 12 0.23 -18.60 10.57
N PRO A 13 1.54 -18.61 10.91
CA PRO A 13 2.07 -19.46 11.98
C PRO A 13 1.74 -18.96 13.40
N TYR A 14 0.97 -17.89 13.53
CA TYR A 14 0.56 -17.28 14.79
C TYR A 14 -0.83 -16.65 14.64
N PRO A 15 -1.60 -16.52 15.74
CA PRO A 15 -2.91 -15.88 15.70
C PRO A 15 -2.74 -14.39 15.37
N LEU A 16 -3.36 -13.95 14.28
CA LEU A 16 -3.43 -12.55 13.93
C LEU A 16 -4.46 -11.84 14.81
N LEU A 17 -4.08 -10.69 15.34
CA LEU A 17 -4.99 -9.89 16.15
C LEU A 17 -5.92 -9.06 15.28
N GLY A 18 -7.21 -9.35 15.36
CA GLY A 18 -8.27 -8.51 14.82
C GLY A 18 -8.34 -7.19 15.59
N LEU A 19 -7.88 -6.11 14.97
CA LEU A 19 -7.93 -4.78 15.55
C LEU A 19 -9.34 -4.24 15.43
N LYS A 20 -9.98 -4.00 16.58
CA LYS A 20 -11.21 -3.22 16.63
C LYS A 20 -10.85 -1.74 16.68
N VAL A 21 -11.40 -0.97 15.76
CA VAL A 21 -11.23 0.49 15.75
C VAL A 21 -12.05 1.07 16.91
N SER A 22 -11.44 1.17 18.09
CA SER A 22 -12.01 1.83 19.26
C SER A 22 -11.52 3.27 19.30
N LEU A 23 -12.37 4.19 18.85
CA LEU A 23 -12.07 5.62 18.87
C LEU A 23 -12.27 6.13 20.28
N ARG A 24 -11.17 6.52 20.95
CA ARG A 24 -11.24 7.38 22.14
C ARG A 24 -11.47 8.84 21.73
N ILE A 25 -12.41 9.04 20.80
CA ILE A 25 -12.94 10.34 20.42
C ILE A 25 -14.20 10.49 21.26
N GLN A 26 -14.30 11.58 22.03
CA GLN A 26 -15.46 11.89 22.86
C GLN A 26 -16.76 11.46 22.14
N GLU A 27 -17.56 10.58 22.74
CA GLU A 27 -18.73 9.89 22.13
C GLU A 27 -19.67 10.81 21.32
N HIS A 28 -19.73 12.09 21.66
CA HIS A 28 -20.48 13.12 20.95
C HIS A 28 -20.15 13.25 19.44
N LEU A 29 -18.90 13.00 19.02
CA LEU A 29 -18.51 13.09 17.60
C LEU A 29 -18.96 11.87 16.80
N LEU A 30 -18.97 10.67 17.40
CA LEU A 30 -19.49 9.46 16.77
C LEU A 30 -20.99 9.58 16.46
N ARG A 31 -21.75 10.19 17.38
CA ARG A 31 -23.17 10.54 17.18
C ARG A 31 -23.35 11.59 16.08
N ARG A 32 -22.52 12.64 16.08
CA ARG A 32 -22.62 13.75 15.12
C ARG A 32 -22.40 13.34 13.66
N TYR A 33 -21.56 12.34 13.41
CA TYR A 33 -21.21 11.90 12.04
C TYR A 33 -21.83 10.54 11.65
N HIS A 34 -22.77 10.01 12.43
CA HIS A 34 -23.43 8.72 12.17
C HIS A 34 -22.45 7.55 11.94
N LEU A 35 -21.29 7.54 12.62
CA LEU A 35 -20.23 6.54 12.44
C LEU A 35 -20.52 5.18 13.12
N TRP A 36 -21.65 5.05 13.81
CA TRP A 36 -22.05 3.84 14.54
C TRP A 36 -22.31 2.63 13.63
N THR A 37 -22.61 2.84 12.35
CA THR A 37 -22.85 1.78 11.36
C THR A 37 -21.56 1.18 10.79
N ILE A 38 -20.38 1.70 11.16
CA ILE A 38 -19.07 1.22 10.70
C ILE A 38 -18.31 0.49 11.83
N THR A 39 -19.05 -0.18 12.71
CA THR A 39 -18.51 -0.78 13.95
C THR A 39 -18.00 -2.22 13.79
N ASP A 40 -18.33 -2.90 12.69
CA ASP A 40 -17.85 -4.25 12.35
C ASP A 40 -16.66 -4.26 11.39
N TYR A 41 -15.78 -3.26 11.49
CA TYR A 41 -14.55 -3.21 10.70
C TYR A 41 -13.38 -3.83 11.47
N GLU A 42 -12.85 -4.94 10.95
CA GLU A 42 -11.65 -5.60 11.46
C GLU A 42 -10.43 -5.22 10.59
N SER A 43 -9.34 -4.81 11.24
CA SER A 43 -8.05 -4.61 10.59
C SER A 43 -7.03 -5.57 11.18
N ARG A 44 -6.17 -6.17 10.36
CA ARG A 44 -5.10 -7.06 10.83
C ARG A 44 -3.75 -6.51 10.41
N CYS A 45 -2.81 -6.46 11.35
CA CYS A 45 -1.42 -6.15 11.07
C CYS A 45 -0.65 -7.44 10.85
N VAL A 46 0.01 -7.56 9.71
CA VAL A 46 0.82 -8.74 9.35
C VAL A 46 2.24 -8.32 9.06
N ARG A 47 3.21 -9.18 9.37
CA ARG A 47 4.59 -8.97 8.96
C ARG A 47 4.67 -9.12 7.44
N ARG A 48 5.35 -8.16 6.80
CA ARG A 48 5.45 -8.13 5.33
C ARG A 48 6.08 -9.40 4.77
N LYS A 49 7.14 -9.88 5.43
CA LYS A 49 7.85 -11.12 5.07
C LYS A 49 6.88 -12.30 5.04
N ASP A 50 6.15 -12.50 6.13
CA ASP A 50 5.23 -13.63 6.28
C ASP A 50 4.09 -13.59 5.26
N LEU A 51 3.53 -12.40 5.00
CA LEU A 51 2.51 -12.25 3.95
C LEU A 51 3.06 -12.63 2.56
N LEU A 52 4.27 -12.18 2.24
CA LEU A 52 4.91 -12.50 0.96
C LEU A 52 5.22 -13.99 0.85
N GLU A 53 5.79 -14.60 1.88
CA GLU A 53 6.08 -16.04 1.91
C GLU A 53 4.80 -16.86 1.75
N LYS A 54 3.70 -16.46 2.37
CA LYS A 54 2.43 -17.16 2.21
C LYS A 54 1.87 -17.02 0.80
N LEU A 55 1.93 -15.83 0.20
CA LEU A 55 1.51 -15.64 -1.19
C LEU A 55 2.40 -16.42 -2.16
N GLU A 56 3.72 -16.44 -1.94
CA GLU A 56 4.68 -17.18 -2.74
C GLU A 56 4.38 -18.69 -2.73
N ASN A 57 4.08 -19.24 -1.55
CA ASN A 57 3.76 -20.67 -1.40
C ASN A 57 2.48 -21.11 -2.12
N GLU A 58 1.57 -20.18 -2.46
CA GLU A 58 0.38 -20.49 -3.26
C GLU A 58 0.66 -20.43 -4.77
N VAL A 59 1.84 -19.96 -5.20
CA VAL A 59 2.22 -19.89 -6.61
C VAL A 59 2.86 -21.22 -7.04
N PRO A 60 2.41 -21.83 -8.15
CA PRO A 60 3.00 -23.08 -8.64
C PRO A 60 4.52 -22.98 -8.87
N GLN A 61 5.22 -24.07 -8.57
CA GLN A 61 6.67 -24.16 -8.75
C GLN A 61 7.05 -23.85 -10.21
N GLY A 62 8.12 -23.05 -10.39
CA GLY A 62 8.64 -22.68 -11.71
C GLY A 62 8.01 -21.43 -12.34
N VAL A 63 6.92 -20.89 -11.76
CA VAL A 63 6.34 -19.61 -12.21
C VAL A 63 7.21 -18.42 -11.81
N ILE A 64 7.74 -18.42 -10.58
CA ILE A 64 8.62 -17.35 -10.08
C ILE A 64 10.04 -17.60 -10.55
N ARG A 65 10.65 -16.58 -11.17
CA ARG A 65 12.05 -16.57 -11.58
C ARG A 65 12.79 -15.46 -10.84
N TYR A 66 13.63 -15.84 -9.87
CA TYR A 66 14.48 -14.90 -9.15
C TYR A 66 15.64 -14.41 -10.03
N SER A 67 16.33 -13.36 -9.57
CA SER A 67 17.46 -12.74 -10.28
C SER A 67 17.17 -12.29 -11.72
N SER A 68 15.88 -12.13 -12.07
CA SER A 68 15.40 -11.80 -13.42
C SER A 68 15.02 -10.32 -13.52
N LYS A 69 15.98 -9.42 -13.30
CA LYS A 69 15.72 -7.97 -13.31
C LYS A 69 15.43 -7.47 -14.72
N VAL A 70 14.23 -6.95 -14.96
CA VAL A 70 13.86 -6.29 -16.23
C VAL A 70 14.65 -4.98 -16.39
N VAL A 71 15.23 -4.75 -17.57
CA VAL A 71 16.02 -3.55 -17.89
C VAL A 71 15.47 -2.76 -19.08
N SER A 72 14.85 -3.41 -20.06
CA SER A 72 14.20 -2.75 -21.19
C SER A 72 13.04 -3.57 -21.74
N ILE A 73 12.15 -2.88 -22.48
CA ILE A 73 10.95 -3.44 -23.08
C ILE A 73 10.84 -2.91 -24.51
N GLU A 74 10.66 -3.82 -25.47
CA GLU A 74 10.49 -3.50 -26.89
C GLU A 74 9.12 -3.96 -27.40
N GLU A 75 8.59 -3.21 -28.38
CA GLU A 75 7.37 -3.61 -29.09
C GLU A 75 7.73 -4.56 -30.24
N SER A 76 7.03 -5.68 -30.32
CA SER A 76 7.19 -6.65 -31.42
C SER A 76 5.81 -7.16 -31.83
N GLY A 77 5.08 -6.31 -32.58
CA GLY A 77 3.70 -6.58 -33.00
C GLY A 77 2.78 -6.88 -31.81
N PRO A 78 2.04 -8.02 -31.81
CA PRO A 78 1.16 -8.39 -30.70
C PRO A 78 1.93 -8.79 -29.43
N MET A 79 3.21 -9.12 -29.54
CA MET A 79 4.06 -9.53 -28.42
C MET A 79 4.82 -8.36 -27.80
N LYS A 80 5.41 -8.62 -26.63
CA LYS A 80 6.38 -7.75 -25.97
C LYS A 80 7.66 -8.53 -25.73
N VAL A 81 8.78 -7.88 -26.02
CA VAL A 81 10.12 -8.43 -25.79
C VAL A 81 10.68 -7.74 -24.57
N VAL A 82 10.98 -8.52 -23.53
CA VAL A 82 11.46 -8.04 -22.24
C VAL A 82 12.90 -8.49 -22.08
N HIS A 83 13.81 -7.52 -21.93
CA HIS A 83 15.23 -7.81 -21.73
C HIS A 83 15.54 -7.80 -20.25
N LEU A 84 16.31 -8.80 -19.83
CA LEU A 84 16.76 -8.97 -18.46
C LEU A 84 18.23 -8.55 -18.30
N ALA A 85 18.61 -8.22 -17.08
CA ALA A 85 19.96 -7.74 -16.76
C ALA A 85 21.07 -8.78 -17.01
N ASP A 86 20.73 -10.07 -17.04
CA ASP A 86 21.63 -11.18 -17.37
C ASP A 86 21.78 -11.40 -18.88
N GLY A 87 21.11 -10.59 -19.72
CA GLY A 87 21.08 -10.73 -21.18
C GLY A 87 19.97 -11.65 -21.70
N SER A 88 19.23 -12.33 -20.82
CA SER A 88 18.09 -13.17 -21.21
C SER A 88 16.94 -12.34 -21.80
N ILE A 89 16.19 -12.95 -22.70
CA ILE A 89 15.04 -12.31 -23.37
C ILE A 89 13.78 -13.13 -23.12
N ILE A 90 12.70 -12.46 -22.69
CA ILE A 90 11.38 -13.05 -22.53
C ILE A 90 10.42 -12.44 -23.54
N ARG A 91 9.71 -13.29 -24.29
CA ARG A 91 8.60 -12.88 -25.18
C ARG A 91 7.28 -13.17 -24.50
N THR A 92 6.38 -12.20 -24.45
CA THR A 92 5.08 -12.35 -23.78
C THR A 92 3.93 -11.67 -24.53
N LYS A 93 2.72 -12.24 -24.39
CA LYS A 93 1.44 -11.70 -24.89
C LYS A 93 0.85 -10.61 -23.99
N ALA A 94 1.30 -10.51 -22.75
CA ALA A 94 0.89 -9.47 -21.81
C ALA A 94 2.03 -9.13 -20.85
N LEU A 95 2.16 -7.86 -20.46
CA LEU A 95 3.12 -7.43 -19.46
C LEU A 95 2.44 -6.58 -18.39
N ILE A 96 2.55 -7.00 -17.13
CA ILE A 96 2.00 -6.29 -15.97
C ILE A 96 3.16 -5.82 -15.11
N GLY A 97 3.35 -4.52 -14.99
CA GLY A 97 4.39 -3.93 -14.15
C GLY A 97 4.00 -3.91 -12.69
N CYS A 98 4.62 -4.78 -11.90
CA CYS A 98 4.51 -4.87 -10.44
C CYS A 98 5.81 -4.47 -9.73
N ASP A 99 6.67 -3.71 -10.42
CA ASP A 99 8.08 -3.43 -10.09
C ASP A 99 8.29 -2.18 -9.21
N GLY A 100 7.25 -1.81 -8.48
CA GLY A 100 7.31 -0.85 -7.37
C GLY A 100 7.55 0.62 -7.78
N VAL A 101 7.92 1.44 -6.79
CA VAL A 101 8.03 2.90 -6.94
C VAL A 101 9.02 3.37 -8.01
N ASN A 102 10.02 2.55 -8.34
CA ASN A 102 11.04 2.85 -9.35
C ASN A 102 10.79 2.07 -10.66
N SER A 103 9.53 1.79 -10.97
CA SER A 103 9.11 0.90 -12.07
C SER A 103 9.69 1.28 -13.43
N VAL A 104 10.34 0.30 -14.06
CA VAL A 104 10.80 0.30 -15.46
C VAL A 104 9.61 0.27 -16.40
N VAL A 105 8.57 -0.51 -16.07
CA VAL A 105 7.35 -0.63 -16.90
C VAL A 105 6.58 0.69 -16.92
N ALA A 106 6.42 1.36 -15.77
CA ALA A 106 5.79 2.67 -15.68
C ALA A 106 6.56 3.72 -16.47
N ASN A 107 7.90 3.70 -16.41
CA ASN A 107 8.75 4.59 -17.18
C ASN A 107 8.59 4.34 -18.69
N TRP A 108 8.53 3.08 -19.12
CA TRP A 108 8.29 2.71 -20.52
C TRP A 108 6.91 3.17 -21.03
N LEU A 109 5.88 3.14 -20.18
CA LEU A 109 4.57 3.71 -20.49
C LEU A 109 4.57 5.24 -20.58
N GLY A 110 5.66 5.91 -20.16
CA GLY A 110 5.75 7.36 -20.11
C GLY A 110 5.08 7.97 -18.86
N LEU A 111 4.85 7.19 -17.81
CA LEU A 111 4.37 7.73 -16.54
C LEU A 111 5.47 8.53 -15.86
N GLN A 112 5.10 9.72 -15.41
CA GLN A 112 5.99 10.58 -14.65
C GLN A 112 6.45 9.90 -13.37
N LYS A 113 7.73 10.09 -13.04
CA LYS A 113 8.38 9.50 -11.86
C LYS A 113 7.69 9.99 -10.57
N PRO A 114 7.63 9.15 -9.52
CA PRO A 114 7.18 9.60 -8.20
C PRO A 114 8.06 10.72 -7.66
N VAL A 115 7.44 11.65 -6.93
CA VAL A 115 8.09 12.80 -6.29
C VAL A 115 8.24 12.54 -4.79
N ASN A 116 9.21 13.21 -4.17
CA ASN A 116 9.29 13.25 -2.71
C ASN A 116 8.12 14.07 -2.16
N SER A 117 7.45 13.57 -1.12
CA SER A 117 6.33 14.25 -0.46
C SER A 117 6.76 15.37 0.49
N GLY A 118 8.07 15.53 0.72
CA GLY A 118 8.66 16.42 1.73
C GLY A 118 8.63 15.83 3.14
N ARG A 119 8.21 14.57 3.30
CA ARG A 119 8.03 13.89 4.59
C ARG A 119 8.87 12.62 4.67
N SER A 120 9.23 12.24 5.88
CA SER A 120 9.97 11.02 6.20
C SER A 120 9.20 10.17 7.20
N ALA A 121 9.53 8.88 7.24
CA ALA A 121 8.95 7.92 8.14
C ALA A 121 10.04 7.08 8.81
N ILE A 122 10.13 7.16 10.13
CA ILE A 122 10.86 6.20 10.94
C ILE A 122 9.90 5.11 11.37
N ARG A 123 10.31 3.86 11.27
CA ARG A 123 9.51 2.70 11.62
C ARG A 123 10.32 1.78 12.50
N GLY A 124 9.64 1.08 13.38
CA GLY A 124 10.25 0.00 14.11
C GLY A 124 9.31 -1.15 14.38
N PHE A 125 9.92 -2.27 14.70
CA PHE A 125 9.25 -3.51 15.06
C PHE A 125 9.89 -4.06 16.32
N VAL A 126 9.07 -4.50 17.28
CA VAL A 126 9.56 -4.98 18.57
C VAL A 126 8.89 -6.28 18.92
N GLU A 127 9.70 -7.26 19.31
CA GLU A 127 9.27 -8.55 19.83
C GLU A 127 9.47 -8.59 21.34
N TYR A 128 8.50 -9.17 22.04
CA TYR A 128 8.53 -9.41 23.47
C TYR A 128 8.79 -10.90 23.71
N PRO A 129 9.58 -11.26 24.75
CA PRO A 129 9.79 -12.67 25.10
C PRO A 129 8.48 -13.35 25.52
N ASP A 130 7.65 -12.62 26.25
CA ASP A 130 6.32 -13.01 26.73
C ASP A 130 5.21 -12.14 26.11
N LYS A 131 3.95 -12.40 26.46
CA LYS A 131 2.82 -11.59 25.96
C LYS A 131 3.01 -10.12 26.33
N HIS A 132 2.85 -9.23 25.35
CA HIS A 132 3.08 -7.79 25.55
C HIS A 132 1.95 -7.10 26.36
N GLY A 133 0.78 -7.74 26.50
CA GLY A 133 -0.33 -7.24 27.34
C GLY A 133 -1.11 -6.02 26.80
N TYR A 134 -0.86 -5.61 25.56
CA TYR A 134 -1.58 -4.51 24.90
C TYR A 134 -2.86 -5.05 24.26
N GLN A 135 -3.93 -4.25 24.30
CA GLN A 135 -5.16 -4.59 23.60
C GLN A 135 -4.96 -4.54 22.08
N PRO A 136 -5.72 -5.31 21.29
CA PRO A 136 -5.67 -5.27 19.82
C PRO A 136 -6.34 -3.99 19.30
N LYS A 137 -5.65 -2.86 19.50
CA LYS A 137 -6.08 -1.53 19.10
C LYS A 137 -4.95 -0.82 18.39
N PHE A 138 -5.31 -0.02 17.39
CA PHE A 138 -4.39 0.92 16.78
C PHE A 138 -4.31 2.19 17.65
N HIS A 139 -3.11 2.50 18.13
CA HIS A 139 -2.83 3.71 18.87
C HIS A 139 -2.22 4.74 17.92
N ALA A 140 -2.83 5.93 17.83
CA ALA A 140 -2.37 7.02 16.98
C ALA A 140 -2.30 8.32 17.78
N PHE A 141 -1.21 9.05 17.58
CA PHE A 141 -0.91 10.31 18.26
C PHE A 141 -0.51 11.36 17.21
N PHE A 142 -1.09 12.56 17.32
CA PHE A 142 -0.93 13.64 16.34
C PHE A 142 -0.49 14.93 17.04
N GLY A 143 0.50 15.62 16.49
CA GLY A 143 0.92 16.94 17.00
C GLY A 143 2.41 17.19 16.91
N GLY A 144 2.83 18.45 17.11
CA GLY A 144 4.25 18.82 17.20
C GLY A 144 5.06 18.58 15.92
N GLY A 145 4.42 18.65 14.74
CA GLY A 145 5.04 18.45 13.43
C GLY A 145 5.24 16.98 13.04
N ALA A 146 4.64 16.06 13.80
CA ALA A 146 4.82 14.63 13.62
C ALA A 146 3.52 13.84 13.94
N ARG A 147 3.49 12.61 13.45
CA ARG A 147 2.44 11.63 13.65
C ARG A 147 3.11 10.34 14.12
N PHE A 148 2.62 9.80 15.21
CA PHE A 148 3.10 8.55 15.77
C PHE A 148 1.97 7.55 15.85
N GLY A 149 2.32 6.28 15.77
CA GLY A 149 1.38 5.24 16.13
C GLY A 149 2.06 3.91 16.36
N PHE A 150 1.37 3.04 17.07
CA PHE A 150 1.76 1.64 17.21
C PHE A 150 0.53 0.75 17.24
N LEU A 151 0.72 -0.50 16.85
CA LEU A 151 -0.31 -1.52 16.85
C LEU A 151 0.29 -2.91 17.04
N PRO A 152 -0.41 -3.81 17.75
CA PRO A 152 -0.05 -5.21 17.79
C PRO A 152 -0.18 -5.90 16.43
N SER A 153 0.83 -6.69 16.06
CA SER A 153 0.77 -7.64 14.96
C SER A 153 0.27 -9.01 15.43
N ASP A 154 0.72 -9.42 16.62
CA ASP A 154 0.36 -10.67 17.30
C ASP A 154 0.50 -10.46 18.82
N GLU A 155 0.36 -11.50 19.65
CA GLU A 155 0.42 -11.37 21.12
C GLU A 155 1.80 -10.99 21.70
N LYS A 156 2.86 -11.05 20.88
CA LYS A 156 4.25 -10.80 21.29
C LYS A 156 4.92 -9.69 20.49
N SER A 157 4.33 -9.24 19.40
CA SER A 157 4.98 -8.32 18.48
C SER A 157 4.17 -7.06 18.23
N LEU A 158 4.85 -5.90 18.24
CA LEU A 158 4.28 -4.60 17.91
C LEU A 158 5.02 -3.96 16.74
N TYR A 159 4.26 -3.33 15.85
CA TYR A 159 4.79 -2.41 14.86
C TYR A 159 4.51 -0.97 15.28
N TRP A 160 5.48 -0.08 15.12
CA TRP A 160 5.31 1.36 15.36
C TRP A 160 5.90 2.19 14.24
N PHE A 161 5.41 3.42 14.12
CA PHE A 161 5.89 4.39 13.15
C PHE A 161 5.86 5.81 13.71
N CYS A 162 6.70 6.65 13.12
CA CYS A 162 6.83 8.08 13.32
C CYS A 162 6.97 8.72 11.93
N THR A 163 5.94 9.43 11.47
CA THR A 163 5.98 10.20 10.23
C THR A 163 6.07 11.69 10.56
N PHE A 164 6.90 12.42 9.83
CA PHE A 164 7.20 13.83 10.12
C PHE A 164 7.70 14.58 8.88
N THR A 165 7.66 15.91 8.96
CA THR A 165 8.27 16.80 7.96
C THR A 165 9.65 17.23 8.45
N PRO A 166 10.78 16.78 7.82
CA PRO A 166 12.14 17.04 8.33
C PRO A 166 12.45 18.52 8.58
N SER A 167 12.02 19.41 7.68
CA SER A 167 12.25 20.85 7.79
C SER A 167 11.49 21.50 8.96
N VAL A 168 10.32 20.98 9.32
CA VAL A 168 9.47 21.50 10.42
C VAL A 168 10.03 21.10 11.77
N VAL A 169 10.67 19.93 11.86
CA VAL A 169 11.21 19.38 13.10
C VAL A 169 12.73 19.50 13.21
N HIS A 170 13.37 20.23 12.29
CA HIS A 170 14.81 20.44 12.19
C HIS A 170 15.62 19.13 12.25
N PHE A 171 15.14 18.11 11.53
CA PHE A 171 15.80 16.81 11.48
C PHE A 171 17.05 16.86 10.60
N ASP A 172 18.19 16.43 11.14
CA ASP A 172 19.44 16.30 10.40
C ASP A 172 19.35 15.15 9.39
N GLY A 173 19.44 15.45 8.10
CA GLY A 173 19.40 14.43 7.04
C GLY A 173 20.51 13.39 7.14
N ASN A 174 21.66 13.74 7.76
CA ASN A 174 22.74 12.78 8.00
C ASN A 174 22.39 11.74 9.07
N ALA A 175 21.33 11.98 9.86
CA ALA A 175 20.82 11.04 10.84
C ALA A 175 19.91 9.96 10.22
N GLU A 176 19.51 10.07 8.93
CA GLU A 176 18.62 9.09 8.28
C GLU A 176 19.19 7.66 8.28
N GLN A 177 20.52 7.53 8.34
CA GLN A 177 21.23 6.24 8.27
C GLN A 177 21.77 5.77 9.62
N ASP A 178 21.55 6.52 10.70
CA ASP A 178 22.08 6.22 12.03
C ASP A 178 20.94 5.80 12.98
N PRO A 179 20.73 4.49 13.21
CA PRO A 179 19.65 3.99 14.05
C PRO A 179 19.64 4.55 15.48
N ILE A 180 20.80 4.93 16.02
CA ILE A 180 20.89 5.52 17.36
C ILE A 180 20.24 6.90 17.34
N LYS A 181 20.62 7.74 16.38
CA LYS A 181 20.02 9.07 16.20
C LYS A 181 18.54 8.99 15.87
N LEU A 182 18.13 8.03 15.03
CA LEU A 182 16.72 7.78 14.73
C LEU A 182 15.93 7.45 16.00
N LYS A 183 16.42 6.50 16.81
CA LYS A 183 15.78 6.08 18.06
C LYS A 183 15.68 7.25 19.04
N GLN A 184 16.77 8.00 19.23
CA GLN A 184 16.78 9.19 20.11
C GLN A 184 15.78 10.26 19.66
N PHE A 185 15.72 10.54 18.36
CA PHE A 185 14.75 11.48 17.80
C PHE A 185 13.31 11.06 18.10
N VAL A 186 12.98 9.79 17.87
CA VAL A 186 11.65 9.24 18.15
C VAL A 186 11.34 9.30 19.65
N LEU A 187 12.29 8.93 20.52
CA LEU A 187 12.11 8.98 21.98
C LEU A 187 11.85 10.39 22.50
N ASN A 188 12.60 11.38 22.00
CA ASN A 188 12.41 12.79 22.39
C ASN A 188 11.02 13.32 22.02
N LYS A 189 10.45 12.84 20.91
CA LYS A 189 9.08 13.19 20.52
C LYS A 189 8.05 12.38 21.31
N ALA A 190 8.28 11.08 21.50
CA ALA A 190 7.38 10.17 22.20
C ALA A 190 7.20 10.53 23.68
N SER A 191 8.27 10.97 24.36
CA SER A 191 8.24 11.34 25.78
C SER A 191 7.28 12.48 26.09
N ASN A 192 7.07 13.38 25.12
CA ASN A 192 6.11 14.48 25.19
C ASN A 192 4.66 14.05 24.89
N MET A 193 4.45 12.83 24.39
CA MET A 193 3.14 12.36 23.90
C MET A 193 2.54 11.22 24.73
N SER A 194 3.32 10.16 25.01
CA SER A 194 2.82 8.96 25.70
C SER A 194 3.96 8.14 26.32
N LYS A 195 3.74 7.70 27.57
CA LYS A 195 4.65 6.78 28.26
C LYS A 195 4.67 5.40 27.61
N GLU A 196 3.51 4.93 27.14
CA GLU A 196 3.37 3.65 26.44
C GLU A 196 4.16 3.63 25.14
N LEU A 197 4.05 4.68 24.32
CA LEU A 197 4.82 4.81 23.09
C LEU A 197 6.33 4.83 23.38
N SER A 198 6.75 5.57 24.41
CA SER A 198 8.16 5.64 24.81
C SER A 198 8.70 4.26 25.18
N ALA A 199 7.96 3.49 25.98
CA ALA A 199 8.35 2.13 26.37
C ALA A 199 8.50 1.16 25.18
N VAL A 200 7.59 1.25 24.19
CA VAL A 200 7.67 0.45 22.96
C VAL A 200 8.93 0.78 22.16
N VAL A 201 9.23 2.07 22.00
CA VAL A 201 10.42 2.54 21.24
C VAL A 201 11.71 2.20 22.00
N GLU A 202 11.75 2.37 23.33
CA GLU A 202 12.91 2.04 24.16
C GLU A 202 13.31 0.58 24.04
N ARG A 203 12.33 -0.34 24.00
CA ARG A 203 12.58 -1.77 23.83
C ARG A 203 13.04 -2.16 22.42
N THR A 204 12.72 -1.36 21.41
CA THR A 204 13.02 -1.69 20.01
C THR A 204 14.54 -1.73 19.77
N THR A 205 15.04 -2.82 19.21
CA THR A 205 16.48 -2.96 18.87
C THR A 205 16.84 -2.09 17.68
N LEU A 206 18.11 -1.67 17.58
CA LEU A 206 18.56 -0.72 16.56
C LEU A 206 18.45 -1.26 15.13
N ASP A 207 18.70 -2.55 14.94
CA ASP A 207 18.56 -3.28 13.67
C ASP A 207 17.09 -3.40 13.21
N SER A 208 16.15 -3.21 14.13
CA SER A 208 14.71 -3.19 13.84
C SER A 208 14.16 -1.79 13.56
N ILE A 209 15.02 -0.76 13.45
CA ILE A 209 14.62 0.63 13.16
C ILE A 209 15.10 1.02 11.76
N SER A 210 14.20 1.61 10.97
CA SER A 210 14.52 2.12 9.63
C SER A 210 13.89 3.48 9.38
N CYS A 211 14.55 4.32 8.58
CA CYS A 211 14.02 5.57 8.08
C CYS A 211 13.87 5.51 6.55
N ALA A 212 12.80 6.10 6.02
CA ALA A 212 12.66 6.30 4.58
C ALA A 212 11.91 7.59 4.26
N GLN A 213 12.38 8.28 3.22
CA GLN A 213 11.65 9.38 2.61
C GLN A 213 10.40 8.86 1.91
N LEU A 214 9.29 9.57 2.12
CA LEU A 214 8.00 9.20 1.57
C LEU A 214 7.85 9.76 0.17
N LYS A 215 7.62 8.88 -0.80
CA LYS A 215 7.36 9.23 -2.20
C LYS A 215 5.89 9.02 -2.55
N LEU A 216 5.40 9.80 -3.49
CA LEU A 216 4.10 9.58 -4.13
C LEU A 216 4.18 9.87 -5.63
N ARG A 217 3.32 9.25 -6.42
CA ARG A 217 3.03 9.78 -7.76
C ARG A 217 1.96 10.85 -7.62
N LEU A 218 2.12 12.00 -8.27
CA LEU A 218 1.09 13.03 -8.22
C LEU A 218 -0.24 12.48 -8.76
N PRO A 219 -1.39 12.71 -8.10
CA PRO A 219 -2.67 12.15 -8.52
C PRO A 219 -3.00 12.46 -9.98
N TRP A 220 -2.69 13.68 -10.44
CA TRP A 220 -2.90 14.10 -11.82
C TRP A 220 -2.12 13.26 -12.83
N ASN A 221 -0.90 12.82 -12.50
CA ASN A 221 -0.09 11.98 -13.38
C ASN A 221 -0.71 10.59 -13.60
N VAL A 222 -1.49 10.09 -12.64
CA VAL A 222 -2.27 8.85 -12.81
C VAL A 222 -3.54 9.10 -13.62
N LEU A 223 -4.19 10.25 -13.39
CA LEU A 223 -5.43 10.59 -14.07
C LEU A 223 -5.23 10.92 -15.56
N THR A 224 -4.14 11.58 -15.94
CA THR A 224 -3.87 11.98 -17.33
C THR A 224 -2.79 11.13 -18.02
N GLY A 225 -1.94 10.44 -17.26
CA GLY A 225 -0.87 9.63 -17.81
C GLY A 225 -1.33 8.29 -18.41
N ASN A 226 -0.42 7.66 -19.15
CA ASN A 226 -0.63 6.35 -19.75
C ASN A 226 -0.35 5.26 -18.71
N ILE A 227 -1.39 4.73 -18.07
CA ILE A 227 -1.28 3.57 -17.16
C ILE A 227 -1.40 2.22 -17.91
N LEU A 228 -1.62 2.31 -19.21
CA LEU A 228 -1.84 1.22 -20.15
C LEU A 228 -1.35 1.66 -21.52
N LYS A 229 -0.65 0.77 -22.22
CA LYS A 229 -0.37 0.88 -23.65
C LYS A 229 -0.48 -0.52 -24.25
N ASN A 230 -1.47 -0.72 -25.13
CA ASN A 230 -1.73 -2.02 -25.77
C ASN A 230 -1.96 -3.14 -24.73
N ASN A 231 -1.09 -4.14 -24.71
CA ASN A 231 -1.10 -5.30 -23.82
C ASN A 231 -0.16 -5.13 -22.60
N VAL A 232 0.16 -3.88 -22.23
CA VAL A 232 1.04 -3.54 -21.10
C VAL A 232 0.35 -2.60 -20.13
N CYS A 233 0.29 -2.93 -18.84
CA CYS A 233 -0.19 -2.03 -17.78
C CYS A 233 0.71 -2.07 -16.54
N VAL A 234 0.39 -1.26 -15.53
CA VAL A 234 1.06 -1.24 -14.22
C VAL A 234 0.05 -1.37 -13.08
N VAL A 235 0.48 -1.97 -11.97
CA VAL A 235 -0.31 -2.16 -10.74
C VAL A 235 0.53 -1.81 -9.50
N GLY A 236 -0.10 -1.74 -8.32
CA GLY A 236 0.61 -1.51 -7.07
C GLY A 236 1.40 -0.19 -7.07
N ASP A 237 2.56 -0.17 -6.40
CA ASP A 237 3.41 1.03 -6.32
C ASP A 237 4.02 1.45 -7.68
N ALA A 238 3.95 0.62 -8.72
CA ALA A 238 4.31 1.04 -10.08
C ALA A 238 3.25 1.99 -10.68
N LEU A 239 1.98 1.85 -10.25
CA LEU A 239 0.84 2.68 -10.64
C LEU A 239 0.60 3.83 -9.65
N HIS A 240 0.42 3.49 -8.37
CA HIS A 240 -0.12 4.39 -7.36
C HIS A 240 0.70 4.46 -6.06
N PRO A 241 2.02 4.69 -6.14
CA PRO A 241 2.81 4.88 -4.92
C PRO A 241 2.26 6.09 -4.16
N MET A 242 2.03 5.92 -2.86
CA MET A 242 1.34 6.88 -2.00
C MET A 242 1.98 6.96 -0.62
N THR A 243 1.70 8.04 0.12
CA THR A 243 2.12 8.15 1.52
C THR A 243 1.36 7.15 2.40
N PRO A 244 1.94 6.68 3.53
CA PRO A 244 1.38 5.57 4.31
C PRO A 244 0.22 5.97 5.22
N ASP A 245 -0.30 7.19 5.09
CA ASP A 245 -1.19 7.83 6.05
C ASP A 245 -2.52 7.10 6.25
N LEU A 246 -3.00 6.41 5.21
CA LEU A 246 -4.20 5.57 5.26
C LEU A 246 -3.89 4.08 5.49
N GLY A 247 -2.62 3.66 5.38
CA GLY A 247 -2.25 2.24 5.43
C GLY A 247 -2.75 1.40 4.25
N GLN A 248 -3.04 2.02 3.09
CA GLN A 248 -3.76 1.38 1.99
C GLN A 248 -2.89 0.93 0.80
N GLY A 249 -1.59 1.20 0.78
CA GLY A 249 -0.73 0.83 -0.36
C GLY A 249 -0.75 -0.67 -0.67
N GLY A 250 -0.47 -1.51 0.34
CA GLY A 250 -0.53 -2.97 0.20
C GLY A 250 -1.92 -3.49 -0.14
N CYS A 251 -2.96 -2.97 0.53
CA CYS A 251 -4.34 -3.34 0.24
C CYS A 251 -4.75 -3.00 -1.20
N SER A 252 -4.39 -1.82 -1.70
CA SER A 252 -4.67 -1.40 -3.08
C SER A 252 -3.95 -2.27 -4.11
N ALA A 253 -2.72 -2.73 -3.81
CA ALA A 253 -2.03 -3.69 -4.67
C ALA A 253 -2.73 -5.06 -4.71
N LEU A 254 -3.29 -5.52 -3.58
CA LEU A 254 -4.12 -6.73 -3.55
C LEU A 254 -5.44 -6.51 -4.30
N GLU A 255 -6.10 -5.36 -4.16
CA GLU A 255 -7.27 -4.99 -4.97
C GLU A 255 -6.94 -5.07 -6.47
N ASP A 256 -5.80 -4.52 -6.89
CA ASP A 256 -5.39 -4.57 -8.29
C ASP A 256 -5.24 -6.01 -8.79
N SER A 257 -4.66 -6.89 -7.99
CA SER A 257 -4.45 -8.30 -8.37
C SER A 257 -5.77 -9.02 -8.66
N VAL A 258 -6.83 -8.73 -7.88
CA VAL A 258 -8.16 -9.30 -8.09
C VAL A 258 -8.83 -8.67 -9.31
N VAL A 259 -8.80 -7.34 -9.43
CA VAL A 259 -9.47 -6.63 -10.51
C VAL A 259 -8.83 -6.97 -11.86
N ILE A 260 -7.50 -7.06 -11.94
CA ILE A 260 -6.82 -7.41 -13.20
C ILE A 260 -7.07 -8.87 -13.60
N ALA A 261 -7.03 -9.80 -12.63
CA ALA A 261 -7.34 -11.21 -12.89
C ALA A 261 -8.77 -11.38 -13.41
N LYS A 262 -9.73 -10.69 -12.81
CA LYS A 262 -11.12 -10.67 -13.27
C LYS A 262 -11.26 -10.11 -14.68
N CYS A 263 -10.67 -8.94 -14.94
CA CYS A 263 -10.80 -8.28 -16.24
C CYS A 263 -10.17 -9.09 -17.38
N LEU A 264 -9.02 -9.72 -17.12
CA LEU A 264 -8.37 -10.61 -18.09
C LEU A 264 -9.12 -11.92 -18.26
N GLY A 265 -9.55 -12.57 -17.17
CA GLY A 265 -10.32 -13.81 -17.23
C GLY A 265 -11.61 -13.65 -18.04
N GLU A 266 -12.40 -12.61 -17.77
CA GLU A 266 -13.61 -12.30 -18.53
C GLU A 266 -13.35 -12.01 -20.02
N ALA A 267 -12.19 -11.42 -20.35
CA ALA A 267 -11.83 -11.12 -21.73
C ALA A 267 -11.38 -12.38 -22.49
N LEU A 268 -10.67 -13.29 -21.81
CA LEU A 268 -10.08 -14.49 -22.40
C LEU A 268 -11.08 -15.66 -22.55
N VAL A 269 -12.07 -15.78 -21.66
CA VAL A 269 -13.10 -16.85 -21.71
C VAL A 269 -14.00 -16.77 -22.95
N LYS A 270 -14.10 -15.60 -23.61
CA LYS A 270 -14.93 -15.46 -24.81
C LYS A 270 -14.35 -16.31 -25.95
N PRO A 271 -15.14 -17.18 -26.61
CA PRO A 271 -14.62 -18.05 -27.66
C PRO A 271 -13.98 -17.25 -28.80
N ILE A 272 -12.90 -17.78 -29.37
CA ILE A 272 -12.35 -17.28 -30.64
C ILE A 272 -13.35 -17.69 -31.72
N LYS A 273 -13.74 -16.75 -32.60
CA LYS A 273 -14.56 -17.12 -33.76
C LYS A 273 -13.64 -17.89 -34.70
N ASP A 274 -14.05 -19.10 -35.08
CA ASP A 274 -13.29 -20.02 -35.94
C ASP A 274 -12.78 -19.31 -37.21
N ARG A 275 -11.49 -18.95 -37.23
CA ARG A 275 -10.84 -18.16 -38.29
C ARG A 275 -9.35 -18.50 -38.36
N GLY A 276 -8.78 -18.41 -39.57
CA GLY A 276 -7.51 -19.02 -39.93
C GLY A 276 -6.26 -18.60 -39.14
N VAL A 277 -5.23 -19.44 -39.24
CA VAL A 277 -3.91 -19.31 -38.59
C VAL A 277 -3.30 -17.92 -38.85
N GLY A 278 -3.00 -17.18 -37.78
CA GLY A 278 -2.49 -15.80 -37.81
C GLY A 278 -3.48 -14.73 -37.33
N GLN A 279 -4.80 -14.96 -37.46
CA GLN A 279 -5.82 -14.09 -36.84
C GLN A 279 -6.01 -14.36 -35.35
N GLU A 280 -5.61 -15.54 -34.88
CA GLU A 280 -5.73 -15.95 -33.47
C GLU A 280 -4.88 -15.09 -32.52
N ASP A 281 -3.62 -14.78 -32.88
CA ASP A 281 -2.75 -13.94 -32.05
C ASP A 281 -3.21 -12.47 -32.00
N GLU A 282 -3.78 -11.96 -33.10
CA GLU A 282 -4.40 -10.63 -33.13
C GLU A 282 -5.68 -10.58 -32.29
N ASP A 283 -6.52 -11.61 -32.38
CA ASP A 283 -7.75 -11.72 -31.59
C ASP A 283 -7.44 -11.83 -30.09
N GLU A 284 -6.46 -12.65 -29.71
CA GLU A 284 -6.01 -12.76 -28.32
C GLU A 284 -5.41 -11.45 -27.82
N PHE A 285 -4.54 -10.80 -28.61
CA PHE A 285 -4.02 -9.47 -28.30
C PHE A 285 -5.14 -8.46 -28.06
N ASN A 286 -6.17 -8.44 -28.91
CA ASN A 286 -7.32 -7.55 -28.77
C ASN A 286 -8.16 -7.87 -27.51
N LYS A 287 -8.30 -9.15 -27.14
CA LYS A 287 -8.94 -9.56 -25.88
C LYS A 287 -8.15 -9.08 -24.67
N ILE A 288 -6.85 -9.33 -24.63
CA ILE A 288 -5.95 -8.87 -23.55
C ILE A 288 -6.03 -7.35 -23.42
N LYS A 289 -5.88 -6.62 -24.53
CA LYS A 289 -6.00 -5.16 -24.56
C LYS A 289 -7.32 -4.68 -23.94
N LYS A 290 -8.47 -5.25 -24.37
CA LYS A 290 -9.79 -4.90 -23.81
C LYS A 290 -9.90 -5.19 -22.31
N GLY A 291 -9.35 -6.31 -21.85
CA GLY A 291 -9.29 -6.64 -20.42
C GLY A 291 -8.49 -5.60 -19.64
N LEU A 292 -7.31 -5.22 -20.13
CA LEU A 292 -6.48 -4.21 -19.49
C LEU A 292 -7.08 -2.80 -19.56
N GLU A 293 -7.81 -2.45 -20.63
CA GLU A 293 -8.58 -1.19 -20.72
C GLU A 293 -9.66 -1.12 -19.65
N LYS A 294 -10.38 -2.23 -19.40
CA LYS A 294 -11.36 -2.33 -18.32
C LYS A 294 -10.70 -2.15 -16.95
N TYR A 295 -9.59 -2.83 -16.69
CA TYR A 295 -8.78 -2.66 -15.48
C TYR A 295 -8.38 -1.19 -15.29
N ALA A 296 -7.79 -0.58 -16.32
CA ALA A 296 -7.32 0.80 -16.27
C ALA A 296 -8.45 1.79 -15.98
N LYS A 297 -9.62 1.60 -16.58
CA LYS A 297 -10.81 2.43 -16.33
C LYS A 297 -11.29 2.33 -14.88
N GLU A 298 -11.31 1.12 -14.33
CA GLU A 298 -11.75 0.88 -12.94
C GLU A 298 -10.75 1.44 -11.92
N ARG A 299 -9.45 1.23 -12.14
CA ARG A 299 -8.41 1.55 -11.14
C ARG A 299 -7.91 2.99 -11.20
N ARG A 300 -8.08 3.72 -12.30
CA ARG A 300 -7.56 5.10 -12.45
C ARG A 300 -8.11 6.05 -11.39
N TRP A 301 -9.44 6.13 -11.25
CA TRP A 301 -10.08 7.00 -10.25
C TRP A 301 -9.87 6.53 -8.82
N ARG A 302 -9.81 5.21 -8.61
CA ARG A 302 -9.50 4.63 -7.31
C ARG A 302 -8.10 5.00 -6.84
N SER A 303 -7.12 4.88 -7.73
CA SER A 303 -5.72 5.25 -7.51
C SER A 303 -5.57 6.74 -7.23
N PHE A 304 -6.21 7.60 -8.04
CA PHE A 304 -6.26 9.05 -7.82
C PHE A 304 -6.78 9.38 -6.41
N THR A 305 -7.89 8.75 -6.01
CA THR A 305 -8.51 8.97 -4.70
C THR A 305 -7.59 8.53 -3.57
N PHE A 306 -6.95 7.36 -3.69
CA PHE A 306 -6.02 6.86 -2.68
C PHE A 306 -4.83 7.78 -2.44
N ILE A 307 -4.14 8.17 -3.51
CA ILE A 307 -2.98 9.04 -3.42
C ILE A 307 -3.37 10.39 -2.80
N SER A 308 -4.47 10.98 -3.29
CA SER A 308 -4.95 12.29 -2.82
C SER A 308 -5.35 12.27 -1.35
N ALA A 309 -6.15 11.28 -0.96
CA ALA A 309 -6.65 11.16 0.41
C ALA A 309 -5.51 10.83 1.38
N ALA A 310 -4.55 9.99 1.00
CA ALA A 310 -3.37 9.69 1.82
C ALA A 310 -2.53 10.95 2.07
N TYR A 311 -2.19 11.68 1.01
CA TYR A 311 -1.40 12.89 1.13
C TYR A 311 -2.11 13.95 2.00
N LEU A 312 -3.39 14.22 1.74
CA LEU A 312 -4.18 15.20 2.50
C LEU A 312 -4.35 14.79 3.96
N SER A 313 -4.61 13.51 4.22
CA SER A 313 -4.72 12.96 5.57
C SER A 313 -3.44 13.18 6.36
N GLY A 314 -2.28 12.85 5.77
CA GLY A 314 -1.00 13.07 6.43
C GLY A 314 -0.69 14.54 6.67
N PHE A 315 -0.97 15.42 5.69
CA PHE A 315 -0.81 16.86 5.85
C PHE A 315 -1.63 17.42 7.03
N ILE A 316 -2.88 16.97 7.19
CA ILE A 316 -3.74 17.38 8.32
C ILE A 316 -3.23 16.80 9.64
N GLN A 317 -2.87 15.51 9.66
CA GLN A 317 -2.48 14.81 10.89
C GLN A 317 -1.15 15.32 11.46
N GLU A 318 -0.18 15.64 10.60
CA GLU A 318 1.16 16.09 11.02
C GLU A 318 1.31 17.60 11.19
N SER A 319 0.28 18.38 10.88
CA SER A 319 0.41 19.83 10.89
C SER A 319 0.79 20.36 12.28
N GLY A 320 1.84 21.19 12.31
CA GLY A 320 2.20 22.00 13.48
C GLY A 320 1.40 23.31 13.59
N SER A 321 0.55 23.63 12.61
CA SER A 321 -0.24 24.86 12.62
C SER A 321 -1.33 24.79 13.70
N LYS A 322 -1.44 25.84 14.52
CA LYS A 322 -2.48 25.95 15.55
C LYS A 322 -3.89 25.92 14.94
N VAL A 323 -4.07 26.52 13.75
CA VAL A 323 -5.36 26.55 13.04
C VAL A 323 -5.73 25.16 12.53
N ILE A 324 -4.80 24.47 11.88
CA ILE A 324 -5.05 23.12 11.36
C ILE A 324 -5.25 22.13 12.52
N SER A 325 -4.49 22.27 13.62
CA SER A 325 -4.67 21.46 14.83
C SER A 325 -6.05 21.63 15.43
N PHE A 326 -6.54 22.88 15.54
CA PHE A 326 -7.90 23.18 15.99
C PHE A 326 -8.96 22.55 15.06
N LEU A 327 -8.82 22.71 13.74
CA LEU A 327 -9.74 22.09 12.77
C LEU A 327 -9.70 20.56 12.83
N ARG A 328 -8.51 19.97 12.99
CA ARG A 328 -8.32 18.52 13.15
C ARG A 328 -9.08 17.98 14.34
N GLU A 329 -8.86 18.59 15.51
CA GLU A 329 -9.44 18.13 16.77
C GLU A 329 -10.96 18.35 16.82
N ARG A 330 -11.45 19.44 16.23
CA ARG A 330 -12.87 19.81 16.34
C ARG A 330 -13.76 19.24 15.22
N PHE A 331 -13.21 19.05 14.01
CA PHE A 331 -14.01 18.76 12.81
C PHE A 331 -13.45 17.65 11.94
N LEU A 332 -12.13 17.62 11.68
CA LEU A 332 -11.59 16.75 10.62
C LEU A 332 -11.30 15.33 11.08
N ALA A 333 -11.05 15.07 12.38
CA ALA A 333 -10.75 13.72 12.87
C ALA A 333 -11.83 12.70 12.48
N GLY A 334 -13.11 13.03 12.70
CA GLY A 334 -14.24 12.17 12.31
C GLY A 334 -14.32 11.97 10.80
N VAL A 335 -14.06 13.00 10.01
CA VAL A 335 -14.07 12.95 8.53
C VAL A 335 -12.94 12.05 8.02
N THR A 336 -11.73 12.22 8.52
CA THR A 336 -10.57 11.41 8.11
C THR A 336 -10.79 9.93 8.40
N ILE A 337 -11.40 9.59 9.54
CA ILE A 337 -11.73 8.21 9.88
C ILE A 337 -12.83 7.68 8.95
N ALA A 338 -13.91 8.44 8.73
CA ALA A 338 -14.98 8.07 7.83
C ALA A 338 -14.45 7.77 6.41
N VAL A 339 -13.57 8.63 5.91
CA VAL A 339 -12.90 8.46 4.61
C VAL A 339 -12.06 7.19 4.60
N THR A 340 -11.24 6.95 5.63
CA THR A 340 -10.39 5.76 5.73
C THR A 340 -11.22 4.48 5.69
N LEU A 341 -12.29 4.39 6.50
CA LEU A 341 -13.14 3.22 6.57
C LEU A 341 -13.92 3.00 5.27
N ARG A 342 -14.49 4.07 4.69
CA ARG A 342 -15.19 4.00 3.40
C ARG A 342 -14.26 3.54 2.28
N MET A 343 -13.01 4.00 2.30
CA MET A 343 -12.00 3.59 1.32
C MET A 343 -11.49 2.17 1.54
N ALA A 344 -11.66 1.59 2.72
CA ALA A 344 -11.34 0.18 2.93
C ALA A 344 -12.46 -0.77 2.46
N ASN A 345 -13.70 -0.28 2.38
CA ASN A 345 -14.85 -1.05 1.93
C ASN A 345 -15.00 -0.99 0.39
N TYR A 346 -14.08 -1.64 -0.32
CA TYR A 346 -14.10 -1.74 -1.78
C TYR A 346 -14.40 -3.16 -2.24
N ASP A 347 -15.50 -3.33 -2.99
CA ASP A 347 -15.84 -4.60 -3.61
C ASP A 347 -15.13 -4.74 -4.96
N CYS A 348 -14.15 -5.64 -5.04
CA CYS A 348 -13.47 -6.00 -6.29
C CYS A 348 -14.33 -6.89 -7.21
N GLY A 349 -15.51 -7.30 -6.75
CA GLY A 349 -16.38 -8.29 -7.37
C GLY A 349 -15.92 -9.73 -7.15
N LYS A 350 -16.60 -10.65 -7.82
CA LYS A 350 -16.29 -12.09 -7.78
C LYS A 350 -15.39 -12.47 -8.96
N LEU A 351 -14.44 -13.37 -8.69
CA LEU A 351 -13.71 -14.08 -9.73
C LEU A 351 -14.62 -15.18 -10.26
N THR A 352 -14.96 -15.14 -11.55
CA THR A 352 -15.58 -16.28 -12.23
C THR A 352 -14.48 -17.31 -12.47
N VAL A 353 -14.42 -18.32 -11.60
CA VAL A 353 -13.62 -19.52 -11.85
C VAL A 353 -14.46 -20.39 -12.78
N SER A 354 -14.05 -20.51 -14.03
CA SER A 354 -14.64 -21.44 -15.00
C SER A 354 -14.17 -22.86 -14.75
#